data_AF-A0A016WKQ0-F1
#
_entry.id   AF-A0A016WKQ0-F1
#
_cell.length_a   1.000
_cell.length_b   1.000
_cell.length_c   1.000
_cell.angle_alpha   90.00
_cell.angle_beta   90.00
_cell.angle_gamma   90.00
#
_symmetry.space_group_name_H-M   'P 1'
#
loop_
_entity.id
_entity.type
_entity.pdbx_description
1 polymer ?
#
loop_
_entity_poly.entity_id
_entity_poly.type
_entity_poly.pdbx_seq_one_letter_code
_entity_poly.pdbx_strand_id
1 'polypeptide(L)'
;MGLCKTDLKEIPTYTKPTTKPVTESSAATESESTAVTESASTATADDTTTQSSDGLSQELRDKIEDMHNYYRSILAKGQIRNGKEGKPNCPTATNMYRMRYDMTLELEAQKYADSCPSSSSPVSSRSSGENYQTFSPTEITDEVAIKNALEIWFEQILKRGVNKRMMYNKKLEEKPRAPTAFTQVCRFIDRKKTSEKSE
;
A
#
# COMPACT_ATOMS: atom_id res chain seq x y z
N MET A 1 3.77 -0.78 -7.14
CA MET A 1 2.44 -0.30 -7.62
C MET A 1 2.71 0.63 -8.82
N GLY A 2 1.76 0.86 -9.72
CA GLY A 2 1.97 1.75 -10.87
C GLY A 2 0.73 2.62 -11.13
N LEU A 3 0.91 3.79 -11.77
CA LEU A 3 -0.16 4.75 -12.06
C LEU A 3 -0.29 4.98 -13.56
N CYS A 4 -1.52 4.93 -14.09
CA CYS A 4 -1.79 5.33 -15.47
C CYS A 4 -1.61 6.84 -15.57
N LYS A 5 -0.61 7.26 -16.33
CA LYS A 5 -0.42 8.66 -16.70
C LYS A 5 -1.27 8.92 -17.94
N THR A 6 -2.37 9.65 -17.78
CA THR A 6 -2.93 10.33 -18.94
C THR A 6 -2.07 11.56 -19.18
N ASP A 7 -1.60 11.76 -20.42
CA ASP A 7 -1.00 13.03 -20.85
C ASP A 7 -2.06 14.13 -20.74
N LEU A 8 -2.24 14.66 -19.53
CA LEU A 8 -2.92 15.91 -19.31
C LEU A 8 -1.94 16.99 -19.77
N LYS A 9 -1.89 17.21 -21.10
CA LYS A 9 -1.30 18.43 -21.66
C LYS A 9 -1.93 19.61 -20.93
N GLU A 10 -1.11 20.24 -20.08
CA GLU A 10 -1.30 21.46 -19.32
C GLU A 10 -2.76 21.88 -19.09
N ILE A 11 -3.32 21.49 -17.95
CA ILE A 11 -4.51 22.16 -17.42
C ILE A 11 -4.03 23.50 -16.84
N PRO A 12 -4.64 24.65 -17.21
CA PRO A 12 -4.21 25.96 -16.75
C PRO A 12 -4.20 26.02 -15.22
N THR A 13 -3.07 26.44 -14.66
CA THR A 13 -2.88 26.67 -13.23
C THR A 13 -3.98 27.57 -12.68
N TYR A 14 -4.87 27.01 -11.85
CA TYR A 14 -5.76 27.81 -11.02
C TYR A 14 -4.93 28.46 -9.91
N THR A 15 -4.74 29.77 -10.01
CA THR A 15 -4.13 30.58 -8.95
C THR A 15 -5.09 30.70 -7.78
N LYS A 16 -4.75 30.01 -6.69
CA LYS A 16 -5.41 30.17 -5.39
C LYS A 16 -5.25 31.63 -4.92
N PRO A 17 -6.31 32.33 -4.47
CA PRO A 17 -6.17 33.67 -3.91
C PRO A 17 -5.40 33.64 -2.59
N THR A 18 -4.39 34.50 -2.49
CA THR A 18 -3.57 34.76 -1.31
C THR A 18 -4.39 35.49 -0.24
N THR A 19 -4.49 34.90 0.96
CA THR A 19 -4.83 35.64 2.18
C THR A 19 -3.57 35.80 3.03
N LYS A 20 -3.25 37.05 3.36
CA LYS A 20 -2.09 37.49 4.15
C LYS A 20 -2.16 37.06 5.62
N PRO A 21 -1.01 37.07 6.34
CA PRO A 21 -0.85 36.45 7.65
C PRO A 21 -1.35 37.35 8.80
N VAL A 22 -1.81 36.74 9.89
CA VAL A 22 -2.01 37.39 11.19
C VAL A 22 -1.00 36.81 12.18
N THR A 23 -0.26 37.72 12.81
CA THR A 23 0.79 37.52 13.82
C THR A 23 0.26 37.94 15.18
N GLU A 24 0.44 37.13 16.22
CA GLU A 24 0.60 37.49 17.65
C GLU A 24 0.87 36.18 18.42
N SER A 25 2.09 35.90 18.90
CA SER A 25 2.78 36.37 20.12
C SER A 25 2.15 35.90 21.45
N SER A 26 2.84 35.00 22.15
CA SER A 26 2.98 35.05 23.62
C SER A 26 4.20 34.25 24.09
N ALA A 27 4.77 34.71 25.21
CA ALA A 27 6.15 34.55 25.65
C ALA A 27 6.42 33.39 26.62
N ALA A 28 7.73 33.23 26.91
CA ALA A 28 8.48 32.14 27.52
C ALA A 28 8.35 31.94 29.05
N THR A 29 8.92 30.83 29.57
CA THR A 29 9.97 30.82 30.64
C THR A 29 10.70 29.45 30.71
N GLU A 30 12.01 29.55 31.00
CA GLU A 30 13.13 28.60 31.11
C GLU A 30 13.02 27.36 32.02
N SER A 31 13.83 26.33 31.71
CA SER A 31 14.92 25.86 32.62
C SER A 31 15.97 25.00 31.89
N GLU A 32 17.23 25.36 32.16
CA GLU A 32 18.55 24.69 32.01
C GLU A 32 18.58 23.15 32.21
N SER A 33 19.64 22.38 31.94
CA SER A 33 20.90 22.42 31.19
C SER A 33 21.59 21.09 31.55
N THR A 34 22.16 20.35 30.60
CA THR A 34 23.53 19.78 30.72
C THR A 34 23.93 19.06 29.43
N ALA A 35 25.14 19.38 29.00
CA ALA A 35 25.83 18.81 27.84
C ALA A 35 26.51 17.48 28.17
N VAL A 36 26.63 16.60 27.17
CA VAL A 36 27.78 15.69 27.00
C VAL A 36 28.11 15.58 25.51
N THR A 37 29.40 15.72 25.23
CA THR A 37 30.06 15.86 23.92
C THR A 37 30.46 14.52 23.31
N GLU A 38 30.42 14.47 21.97
CA GLU A 38 31.14 13.61 21.00
C GLU A 38 31.11 12.08 21.10
N SER A 39 30.64 11.45 20.02
CA SER A 39 31.60 10.81 19.09
C SER A 39 30.99 10.58 17.71
N ALA A 40 31.74 10.98 16.69
CA ALA A 40 31.43 10.81 15.27
C ALA A 40 31.53 9.34 14.85
N SER A 41 30.60 8.91 13.98
CA SER A 41 30.86 7.79 13.09
C SER A 41 30.23 8.06 11.74
N THR A 42 31.11 8.33 10.78
CA THR A 42 30.87 8.40 9.35
C THR A 42 30.38 7.04 8.85
N ALA A 43 29.13 6.97 8.41
CA ALA A 43 28.69 5.91 7.50
C ALA A 43 28.22 6.57 6.21
N THR A 44 29.04 6.35 5.20
CA THR A 44 28.98 6.82 3.84
C THR A 44 27.66 6.50 3.16
N ALA A 45 27.16 7.51 2.44
CA ALA A 45 26.12 7.40 1.44
C ALA A 45 26.46 6.35 0.38
N ASP A 46 25.49 5.49 0.08
CA ASP A 46 25.23 4.89 -1.24
C ASP A 46 23.92 4.10 -1.07
N ASP A 47 22.86 4.20 -1.85
CA ASP A 47 22.71 4.60 -3.24
C ASP A 47 21.28 5.14 -3.37
N THR A 48 21.10 6.46 -3.23
CA THR A 48 19.90 7.11 -3.74
C THR A 48 20.10 7.22 -5.24
N THR A 49 19.77 6.15 -5.96
CA THR A 49 19.53 6.25 -7.39
C THR A 49 18.26 7.09 -7.56
N THR A 50 18.45 8.40 -7.66
CA THR A 50 17.52 9.34 -8.27
C THR A 50 17.41 8.99 -9.76
N GLN A 51 16.54 8.02 -10.06
CA GLN A 51 15.98 7.77 -11.39
C GLN A 51 14.49 7.48 -11.20
N SER A 52 13.53 8.08 -11.88
CA SER A 52 13.50 9.05 -12.97
C SER A 52 12.20 9.84 -12.77
N SER A 53 12.01 10.97 -13.46
CA SER A 53 10.74 11.74 -13.48
C SER A 53 9.50 10.95 -13.94
N ASP A 54 9.65 9.67 -14.27
CA ASP A 54 8.61 8.81 -14.82
C ASP A 54 8.01 7.78 -13.85
N GLY A 55 8.60 7.55 -12.66
CA GLY A 55 8.11 6.59 -11.66
C GLY A 55 7.43 7.22 -10.44
N LEU A 56 7.01 6.40 -9.47
CA LEU A 56 6.50 6.88 -8.19
C LEU A 56 7.58 7.62 -7.40
N SER A 57 7.22 8.68 -6.68
CA SER A 57 8.15 9.35 -5.77
C SER A 57 8.52 8.43 -4.59
N GLN A 58 9.68 8.66 -3.97
CA GLN A 58 10.09 7.87 -2.81
C GLN A 58 9.07 7.93 -1.65
N GLU A 59 8.49 9.11 -1.42
CA GLU A 59 7.44 9.30 -0.41
C GLU A 59 6.22 8.39 -0.66
N LEU A 60 5.79 8.25 -1.92
CA LEU A 60 4.69 7.36 -2.28
C LEU A 60 5.06 5.88 -2.10
N ARG A 61 6.31 5.50 -2.41
CA ARG A 61 6.80 4.13 -2.18
C ARG A 61 6.79 3.77 -0.69
N ASP A 62 7.30 4.66 0.15
CA ASP A 62 7.31 4.49 1.60
C ASP A 62 5.87 4.39 2.13
N LYS A 63 4.97 5.24 1.62
CA LYS A 63 3.55 5.20 1.99
C LYS A 63 2.89 3.86 1.65
N ILE A 64 3.19 3.32 0.46
CA ILE A 64 2.68 2.02 0.01
C ILE A 64 3.17 0.91 0.93
N GLU A 65 4.47 0.88 1.24
CA GLU A 65 5.05 -0.13 2.14
C GLU A 65 4.40 -0.04 3.54
N ASP A 66 4.32 1.17 4.10
CA ASP A 66 3.82 1.39 5.45
C ASP A 66 2.35 1.00 5.58
N MET A 67 1.50 1.36 4.62
CA MET A 67 0.08 1.01 4.66
C MET A 67 -0.14 -0.51 4.55
N HIS A 68 0.58 -1.20 3.65
CA HIS A 68 0.52 -2.66 3.58
C HIS A 68 0.94 -3.30 4.91
N ASN A 69 2.06 -2.85 5.47
CA ASN A 69 2.58 -3.39 6.72
C ASN A 69 1.68 -3.08 7.93
N TYR A 70 1.05 -1.91 7.95
CA TYR A 70 0.04 -1.56 8.94
C TYR A 70 -1.15 -2.52 8.89
N TYR A 71 -1.74 -2.72 7.70
CA TYR A 71 -2.87 -3.64 7.50
C TYR A 71 -2.54 -5.09 7.86
N ARG A 72 -1.35 -5.56 7.46
CA ARG A 72 -0.84 -6.89 7.82
C ARG A 72 -0.69 -7.03 9.33
N SER A 73 -0.21 -5.99 10.03
CA SER A 73 -0.02 -5.97 11.48
C SER A 73 -1.35 -6.05 12.24
N ILE A 74 -2.33 -5.20 11.91
CA ILE A 74 -3.63 -5.19 12.60
C ILE A 74 -4.45 -6.46 12.30
N LEU A 75 -4.32 -7.04 11.10
CA LEU A 75 -4.90 -8.34 10.79
C LEU A 75 -4.25 -9.44 11.63
N ALA A 76 -2.91 -9.48 11.72
CA ALA A 76 -2.19 -10.48 12.50
C ALA A 76 -2.52 -10.43 13.99
N LYS A 77 -2.87 -9.25 14.52
CA LYS A 77 -3.35 -9.05 15.89
C LYS A 77 -4.82 -9.45 16.10
N GLY A 78 -5.52 -9.91 15.07
CA GLY A 78 -6.94 -10.28 15.16
C GLY A 78 -7.87 -9.09 15.39
N GLN A 79 -7.49 -7.89 14.94
CA GLN A 79 -8.25 -6.66 15.17
C GLN A 79 -9.27 -6.37 14.06
N ILE A 80 -9.32 -7.21 13.01
CA ILE A 80 -10.12 -6.98 11.80
C ILE A 80 -11.28 -7.94 11.73
N ARG A 81 -12.48 -7.41 11.51
CA ARG A 81 -13.70 -8.20 11.35
C ARG A 81 -13.65 -9.11 10.12
N ASN A 82 -14.07 -10.37 10.27
CA ASN A 82 -14.14 -11.30 9.15
C ASN A 82 -15.54 -11.30 8.51
N GLY A 83 -15.79 -10.31 7.66
CA GLY A 83 -17.06 -10.10 6.99
C GLY A 83 -17.90 -8.98 7.58
N LYS A 84 -19.21 -9.06 7.32
CA LYS A 84 -20.20 -8.05 7.71
C LYS A 84 -20.23 -7.82 9.23
N GLU A 85 -20.84 -6.71 9.62
CA GLU A 85 -21.11 -6.42 11.03
C GLU A 85 -21.79 -7.59 11.77
N GLY A 86 -21.43 -7.76 13.05
CA GLY A 86 -21.83 -8.90 13.88
C GLY A 86 -21.02 -10.20 13.64
N LYS A 87 -20.11 -10.24 12.65
CA LYS A 87 -19.17 -11.37 12.51
C LYS A 87 -17.98 -11.22 13.46
N PRO A 88 -17.38 -12.36 13.89
CA PRO A 88 -16.16 -12.32 14.69
C PRO A 88 -15.00 -11.76 13.89
N ASN A 89 -13.95 -11.33 14.59
CA ASN A 89 -12.70 -10.95 13.97
C ASN A 89 -11.98 -12.15 13.34
N CYS A 90 -11.05 -11.83 12.43
CA CYS A 90 -10.08 -12.77 11.91
C CYS A 90 -9.24 -13.33 13.07
N PRO A 91 -8.83 -14.60 13.01
CA PRO A 91 -7.91 -15.16 13.99
C PRO A 91 -6.56 -14.43 13.93
N THR A 92 -5.80 -14.50 15.02
CA THR A 92 -4.43 -14.01 15.04
C THR A 92 -3.54 -14.81 14.10
N ALA A 93 -2.50 -14.17 13.56
CA ALA A 93 -1.51 -14.81 12.71
C ALA A 93 -0.16 -14.90 13.44
N THR A 94 0.47 -16.08 13.39
CA THR A 94 1.74 -16.33 14.09
C THR A 94 2.98 -16.01 13.26
N ASN A 95 2.85 -15.84 11.94
CA ASN A 95 4.00 -15.65 11.04
C ASN A 95 3.67 -14.70 9.86
N MET A 96 3.12 -13.52 10.18
CA MET A 96 2.86 -12.48 9.18
C MET A 96 4.15 -11.69 8.91
N TYR A 97 4.79 -11.94 7.76
CA TYR A 97 6.03 -11.26 7.39
C TYR A 97 5.81 -9.78 7.03
N ARG A 98 6.78 -8.94 7.40
CA ARG A 98 6.86 -7.55 6.91
C ARG A 98 7.20 -7.54 5.42
N MET A 99 6.45 -6.78 4.64
CA MET A 99 6.76 -6.50 3.24
C MET A 99 7.86 -5.47 3.13
N ARG A 100 8.67 -5.59 2.08
CA ARG A 100 9.65 -4.58 1.66
C ARG A 100 9.27 -4.11 0.26
N TYR A 101 9.48 -2.84 -0.03
CA TYR A 101 9.30 -2.32 -1.37
C TYR A 101 10.31 -2.94 -2.34
N ASP A 102 9.88 -3.27 -3.56
CA ASP A 102 10.71 -3.83 -4.62
C ASP A 102 10.47 -3.05 -5.91
N MET A 103 11.52 -2.38 -6.39
CA MET A 103 11.46 -1.55 -7.58
C MET A 103 11.28 -2.35 -8.87
N THR A 104 11.65 -3.64 -8.90
CA THR A 104 11.41 -4.49 -10.07
C THR A 104 9.92 -4.78 -10.25
N LEU A 105 9.20 -4.97 -9.14
CA LEU A 105 7.74 -5.10 -9.13
C LEU A 105 7.03 -3.76 -9.39
N GLU A 106 7.62 -2.62 -8.98
CA GLU A 106 7.14 -1.30 -9.40
C GLU A 106 7.21 -1.17 -10.92
N LEU A 107 8.34 -1.50 -11.54
CA LEU A 107 8.52 -1.39 -12.99
C LEU A 107 7.54 -2.28 -13.76
N GLU A 108 7.32 -3.52 -13.32
CA GLU A 108 6.30 -4.41 -13.90
C GLU A 108 4.89 -3.79 -13.80
N ALA A 109 4.55 -3.27 -12.62
CA ALA A 109 3.25 -2.65 -12.38
C ALA A 109 3.06 -1.35 -13.18
N GLN A 110 4.10 -0.51 -13.28
CA GLN A 110 4.08 0.74 -14.03
C GLN A 110 3.93 0.47 -15.52
N LYS A 111 4.66 -0.52 -16.07
CA LYS A 111 4.51 -0.93 -17.47
C LYS A 111 3.08 -1.34 -17.81
N TYR A 112 2.39 -2.03 -16.91
CA TYR A 112 0.97 -2.35 -17.11
C TYR A 112 0.09 -1.10 -16.99
N ALA A 113 0.32 -0.26 -15.99
CA ALA A 113 -0.45 0.96 -15.76
C ALA A 113 -0.32 1.99 -16.90
N ASP A 114 0.85 2.10 -17.54
CA ASP A 114 1.11 2.98 -18.68
C ASP A 114 0.22 2.65 -19.90
N SER A 115 -0.26 1.40 -20.01
CA SER A 115 -1.23 1.02 -21.04
C SER A 115 -2.66 1.52 -20.76
N CYS A 116 -2.86 2.17 -19.61
CA CYS A 116 -4.15 2.64 -19.11
C CYS A 116 -5.28 1.61 -19.28
N PRO A 117 -5.08 0.39 -18.74
CA PRO A 117 -6.03 -0.69 -18.95
C PRO A 117 -7.34 -0.39 -18.24
N SER A 118 -8.43 -1.03 -18.68
CA SER A 118 -9.74 -0.93 -18.04
C SER A 118 -9.98 -2.04 -17.01
N SER A 119 -9.10 -3.04 -16.94
CA SER A 119 -9.20 -4.18 -16.02
C SER A 119 -7.82 -4.71 -15.62
N SER A 120 -7.80 -5.65 -14.69
CA SER A 120 -6.62 -6.39 -14.26
C SER A 120 -6.03 -7.23 -15.42
N SER A 121 -4.72 -7.48 -15.42
CA SER A 121 -4.09 -8.27 -16.50
C SER A 121 -4.55 -9.73 -16.49
N PRO A 122 -4.51 -10.47 -17.61
CA PRO A 122 -4.82 -11.91 -17.58
C PRO A 122 -3.89 -12.66 -16.63
N VAL A 123 -4.42 -13.57 -15.80
CA VAL A 123 -3.59 -14.33 -14.82
C VAL A 123 -2.46 -15.10 -15.52
N SER A 124 -2.72 -15.61 -16.73
CA SER A 124 -1.73 -16.35 -17.53
C SER A 124 -0.56 -15.49 -18.03
N SER A 125 -0.65 -14.16 -18.01
CA SER A 125 0.43 -13.27 -18.44
C SER A 125 1.27 -12.74 -17.29
N ARG A 126 0.98 -13.14 -16.04
CA ARG A 126 1.62 -12.58 -14.84
C ARG A 126 2.76 -13.47 -14.34
N SER A 127 3.88 -12.85 -14.00
CA SER A 127 4.95 -13.45 -13.18
C SER A 127 4.75 -13.24 -11.68
N SER A 128 3.97 -12.21 -11.31
CA SER A 128 3.77 -11.77 -9.93
C SER A 128 2.28 -11.65 -9.57
N GLY A 129 1.98 -11.43 -8.29
CA GLY A 129 0.61 -11.12 -7.86
C GLY A 129 0.24 -9.68 -8.22
N GLU A 130 -1.02 -9.43 -8.58
CA GLU A 130 -1.50 -8.10 -8.98
C GLU A 130 -2.79 -7.75 -8.25
N ASN A 131 -2.83 -6.54 -7.70
CA ASN A 131 -4.05 -5.83 -7.35
C ASN A 131 -4.20 -4.63 -8.29
N TYR A 132 -5.44 -4.36 -8.69
CA TYR A 132 -5.78 -3.33 -9.67
C TYR A 132 -6.95 -2.50 -9.17
N GLN A 133 -6.91 -1.20 -9.45
CA GLN A 133 -7.98 -0.26 -9.12
C GLN A 133 -7.97 0.90 -10.10
N THR A 134 -9.15 1.32 -10.52
CA THR A 134 -9.37 2.58 -11.24
C THR A 134 -10.33 3.47 -10.49
N PHE A 135 -10.22 4.76 -10.76
CA PHE A 135 -11.08 5.79 -10.19
C PHE A 135 -11.64 6.67 -11.30
N SER A 136 -12.86 7.17 -11.08
CA SER A 136 -13.52 8.12 -11.96
C SER A 136 -14.29 9.12 -11.08
N PRO A 137 -14.18 10.44 -11.32
CA PRO A 137 -13.34 11.10 -12.32
C PRO A 137 -11.83 11.03 -12.01
N THR A 138 -10.98 11.33 -13.00
CA THR A 138 -9.51 11.20 -12.95
C THR A 138 -8.80 12.36 -12.24
N GLU A 139 -9.53 13.34 -11.70
CA GLU A 139 -8.99 14.49 -10.99
C GLU A 139 -8.66 14.15 -9.52
N ILE A 140 -7.83 13.13 -9.32
CA ILE A 140 -7.33 12.73 -8.00
C ILE A 140 -5.80 12.75 -8.01
N THR A 141 -5.19 13.15 -6.91
CA THR A 141 -3.73 13.08 -6.79
C THR A 141 -3.28 11.63 -6.64
N ASP A 142 -2.06 11.34 -7.07
CA ASP A 142 -1.42 10.04 -6.94
C ASP A 142 -1.50 9.47 -5.52
N GLU A 143 -1.21 10.33 -4.53
CA GLU A 143 -1.28 9.94 -3.11
C GLU A 143 -2.68 9.51 -2.69
N VAL A 144 -3.71 10.26 -3.11
CA VAL A 144 -5.12 9.94 -2.80
C VAL A 144 -5.54 8.67 -3.52
N ALA A 145 -5.16 8.50 -4.79
CA ALA A 145 -5.44 7.29 -5.56
C ALA A 145 -4.85 6.04 -4.90
N ILE A 146 -3.58 6.11 -4.51
CA ILE A 146 -2.85 5.02 -3.86
C ILE A 146 -3.50 4.66 -2.51
N LYS A 147 -3.76 5.66 -1.65
CA LYS A 147 -4.41 5.43 -0.35
C LYS A 147 -5.77 4.77 -0.51
N ASN A 148 -6.61 5.32 -1.38
CA ASN A 148 -7.95 4.80 -1.63
C ASN A 148 -7.90 3.38 -2.18
N ALA A 149 -6.95 3.07 -3.08
CA ALA A 149 -6.82 1.72 -3.64
C ALA A 149 -6.47 0.69 -2.55
N LEU A 150 -5.50 1.02 -1.70
CA LEU A 150 -5.08 0.18 -0.58
C LEU A 150 -6.21 -0.07 0.42
N GLU A 151 -6.95 0.98 0.76
CA GLU A 151 -8.15 0.89 1.61
C GLU A 151 -9.22 0.00 0.97
N ILE A 152 -9.59 0.25 -0.30
CA ILE A 152 -10.59 -0.54 -1.02
C ILE A 152 -10.21 -2.02 -1.06
N TRP A 153 -8.96 -2.34 -1.36
CA TRP A 153 -8.47 -3.71 -1.41
C TRP A 153 -8.56 -4.38 -0.05
N PHE A 154 -8.10 -3.70 1.01
CA PHE A 154 -8.12 -4.25 2.36
C PHE A 154 -9.55 -4.44 2.88
N GLU A 155 -10.43 -3.46 2.68
CA GLU A 155 -11.81 -3.48 3.18
C GLU A 155 -12.71 -4.53 2.52
N GLN A 156 -12.26 -5.20 1.45
CA GLN A 156 -13.02 -6.30 0.87
C GLN A 156 -13.37 -7.37 1.94
N ILE A 157 -12.49 -7.60 2.91
CA ILE A 157 -12.74 -8.54 4.01
C ILE A 157 -13.97 -8.16 4.85
N LEU A 158 -14.22 -6.87 5.03
CA LEU A 158 -15.34 -6.35 5.82
C LEU A 158 -16.67 -6.50 5.07
N LYS A 159 -16.62 -6.54 3.74
CA LYS A 159 -17.80 -6.74 2.87
C LYS A 159 -18.09 -8.24 2.72
N ARG A 160 -17.05 -9.04 2.50
CA ARG A 160 -17.10 -10.49 2.33
C ARG A 160 -15.95 -11.15 3.06
N GLY A 161 -16.29 -11.88 4.12
CA GLY A 161 -15.34 -12.64 4.91
C GLY A 161 -14.71 -13.81 4.15
N VAL A 162 -13.57 -14.27 4.66
CA VAL A 162 -12.96 -15.55 4.30
C VAL A 162 -13.41 -16.65 5.26
N ASN A 163 -13.18 -17.91 4.91
CA ASN A 163 -13.51 -19.01 5.81
C ASN A 163 -12.70 -18.93 7.12
N LYS A 164 -13.17 -19.60 8.18
CA LYS A 164 -12.52 -19.57 9.52
C LYS A 164 -11.04 -20.00 9.51
N ARG A 165 -10.60 -20.75 8.50
CA ARG A 165 -9.21 -21.19 8.35
C ARG A 165 -8.33 -20.16 7.62
N MET A 166 -8.88 -19.01 7.21
CA MET A 166 -8.20 -17.96 6.44
C MET A 166 -7.57 -18.49 5.13
N MET A 167 -8.11 -19.57 4.57
CA MET A 167 -7.53 -20.23 3.38
C MET A 167 -8.12 -19.68 2.09
N TYR A 168 -7.25 -19.30 1.17
CA TYR A 168 -7.59 -19.03 -0.23
C TYR A 168 -7.88 -20.35 -0.96
N ASN A 169 -8.98 -20.41 -1.70
CA ASN A 169 -9.37 -21.57 -2.50
C ASN A 169 -10.35 -21.15 -3.59
N LYS A 170 -10.54 -22.02 -4.58
CA LYS A 170 -11.45 -21.80 -5.72
C LYS A 170 -12.87 -21.37 -5.30
N LYS A 171 -13.41 -21.98 -4.23
CA LYS A 171 -14.74 -21.61 -3.69
C LYS A 171 -14.80 -20.21 -3.12
N LEU A 172 -13.68 -19.62 -2.69
CA LEU A 172 -13.61 -18.23 -2.26
C LEU A 172 -13.63 -17.30 -3.47
N GLU A 173 -12.82 -17.61 -4.49
CA GLU A 173 -12.70 -16.84 -5.73
C GLU A 173 -14.01 -16.76 -6.52
N GLU A 174 -14.75 -17.88 -6.59
CA GLU A 174 -16.03 -17.97 -7.30
C GLU A 174 -17.15 -17.15 -6.64
N LYS A 175 -16.92 -16.56 -5.46
CA LYS A 175 -17.97 -15.78 -4.77
C LYS A 175 -18.14 -14.38 -5.39
N PRO A 176 -19.39 -13.90 -5.49
CA PRO A 176 -19.63 -12.50 -5.80
C PRO A 176 -18.96 -11.58 -4.77
N ARG A 177 -18.12 -10.66 -5.26
CA ARG A 177 -17.30 -9.73 -4.45
C ARG A 177 -16.32 -10.48 -3.52
N ALA A 178 -15.72 -11.56 -4.01
CA ALA A 178 -14.66 -12.27 -3.31
C ALA A 178 -13.56 -11.30 -2.85
N PRO A 179 -13.03 -11.45 -1.63
CA PRO A 179 -12.00 -10.57 -1.10
C PRO A 179 -10.60 -10.90 -1.65
N THR A 180 -10.46 -11.03 -2.97
CA THR A 180 -9.22 -11.48 -3.63
C THR A 180 -8.08 -10.49 -3.46
N ALA A 181 -8.36 -9.18 -3.55
CA ALA A 181 -7.35 -8.15 -3.35
C ALA A 181 -6.89 -8.10 -1.89
N PHE A 182 -7.83 -8.22 -0.94
CA PHE A 182 -7.50 -8.38 0.48
C PHE A 182 -6.58 -9.59 0.73
N THR A 183 -6.90 -10.75 0.14
CA THR A 183 -6.07 -11.94 0.33
C THR A 183 -4.66 -11.77 -0.22
N GLN A 184 -4.46 -10.91 -1.22
CA GLN A 184 -3.14 -10.59 -1.76
C GLN A 184 -2.39 -9.58 -0.86
N VAL A 185 -3.06 -8.53 -0.35
CA VAL A 185 -2.47 -7.57 0.62
C VAL A 185 -1.92 -8.30 1.86
N CYS A 186 -2.69 -9.25 2.37
CA CYS A 186 -2.37 -9.96 3.60
C CYS A 186 -1.89 -11.40 3.38
N ARG A 187 -1.33 -11.70 2.19
CA ARG A 187 -0.91 -13.06 1.86
C ARG A 187 0.07 -13.61 2.90
N PHE A 188 -0.28 -14.79 3.41
CA PHE A 188 0.54 -15.61 4.30
C PHE A 188 1.23 -16.71 3.49
N ILE A 189 2.52 -16.95 3.74
CA ILE A 189 3.27 -18.05 3.11
C ILE A 189 3.52 -19.11 4.18
N ASP A 190 2.80 -20.22 4.10
CA ASP A 190 3.09 -21.42 4.90
C ASP A 190 4.18 -22.24 4.20
N ARG A 191 5.44 -22.03 4.59
CA ARG A 191 6.58 -22.75 3.98
C ARG A 191 6.55 -24.26 4.24
N LYS A 192 5.80 -24.75 5.24
CA LYS A 192 5.73 -26.20 5.56
C LYS A 192 4.88 -27.00 4.58
N LYS A 193 3.96 -26.36 3.84
CA LYS A 193 3.12 -27.03 2.83
C LYS A 193 3.65 -26.96 1.41
N THR A 194 4.56 -26.03 1.13
CA THR A 194 5.20 -25.93 -0.20
C THR A 194 6.22 -27.04 -0.45
N SER A 195 6.78 -27.66 0.60
CA SER A 195 7.71 -28.78 0.48
C SER A 195 7.04 -30.15 0.22
N GLU A 196 5.72 -30.27 0.38
CA GLU A 196 4.98 -31.51 0.10
C GLU A 196 4.47 -31.62 -1.36
N LYS A 197 4.87 -30.68 -2.23
CA LYS A 197 4.47 -30.66 -3.65
C LYS A 197 5.62 -30.81 -4.65
N SER A 198 6.81 -31.18 -4.18
CA SER A 198 8.00 -31.38 -5.01
C SER A 198 8.51 -32.82 -5.03
N GLU A 199 7.61 -33.81 -4.90
CA GLU A 199 7.88 -35.23 -5.18
C GLU A 199 6.81 -35.80 -6.11
#